data_AF-A0AAV9A328-F1
#
_entry.id   AF-A0AAV9A328-F1
#
_cell.length_a   1.000
_cell.length_b   1.000
_cell.length_c   1.000
_cell.angle_alpha   90.00
_cell.angle_beta   90.00
_cell.angle_gamma   90.00
#
_symmetry.space_group_name_H-M   'P 1'
#
loop_
_entity.id
_entity.type
_entity.pdbx_description
1 polymer ?
#
loop_
_entity_poly.entity_id
_entity_poly.type
_entity_poly.pdbx_seq_one_letter_code
_entity_poly.pdbx_strand_id
1 'polypeptide(L)'
;MDTGPTSENKLPVLQTATSLAISFAICKVSTSIAKSLRIRGGNLPIITAVVVVLATLFPVQFSGLAPAGEYMALILMQKFFAVVGVNGSIWNIINTAPGVFTFALIQVTVHLAVMLGIGKLLGFDQKLLLLASNANIGGPTTACGMATAEGWSSLIVRGILAGIFGISIATFLGIGFGI
;
A
#
# COMPACT_ATOMS: atom_id res chain seq x y z
N MET A 1 -3.66 -41.01 29.75
CA MET A 1 -4.44 -41.33 28.55
C MET A 1 -4.45 -40.11 27.67
N ASP A 2 -3.67 -40.20 26.62
CA ASP A 2 -3.44 -39.20 25.57
C ASP A 2 -4.71 -38.87 24.77
N THR A 3 -4.79 -37.64 24.24
CA THR A 3 -4.78 -37.37 22.78
C THR A 3 -4.83 -35.84 22.54
N GLY A 4 -3.82 -35.32 21.81
CA GLY A 4 -3.67 -33.91 21.44
C GLY A 4 -4.51 -33.47 20.22
N PRO A 5 -4.11 -32.43 19.44
CA PRO A 5 -2.90 -31.62 19.52
C PRO A 5 -3.18 -30.12 19.81
N THR A 6 -2.23 -29.47 20.46
CA THR A 6 -2.00 -28.03 20.33
C THR A 6 -1.76 -27.71 18.86
N SER A 7 -2.61 -26.90 18.26
CA SER A 7 -2.43 -26.40 16.90
C SER A 7 -1.19 -25.49 16.86
N GLU A 8 -0.02 -26.09 16.65
CA GLU A 8 1.12 -25.37 16.08
C GLU A 8 0.61 -24.62 14.84
N ASN A 9 0.81 -23.31 14.84
CA ASN A 9 0.47 -22.41 13.74
C ASN A 9 1.40 -22.70 12.54
N LYS A 10 1.29 -23.89 11.95
CA LYS A 10 2.01 -24.28 10.75
C LYS A 10 1.35 -23.53 9.62
N LEU A 11 2.00 -22.47 9.15
CA LEU A 11 1.77 -21.96 7.81
C LEU A 11 1.81 -23.18 6.88
N PRO A 12 0.70 -23.55 6.22
CA PRO A 12 0.72 -24.70 5.34
C PRO A 12 1.70 -24.35 4.23
N VAL A 13 2.87 -24.99 4.22
CA VAL A 13 3.95 -24.71 3.26
C VAL A 13 3.39 -24.72 1.83
N LEU A 14 2.40 -25.60 1.60
CA LEU A 14 1.63 -25.68 0.38
C LEU A 14 0.86 -24.40 0.04
N GLN A 15 0.14 -23.79 0.98
CA GLN A 15 -0.61 -22.55 0.74
C GLN A 15 0.31 -21.35 0.46
N THR A 16 1.44 -21.30 1.14
CA THR A 16 2.47 -20.29 0.88
C THR A 16 3.07 -20.47 -0.52
N ALA A 17 3.38 -21.72 -0.90
CA ALA A 17 3.90 -22.03 -2.22
C ALA A 17 2.88 -21.73 -3.33
N THR A 18 1.59 -22.02 -3.12
CA THR A 18 0.54 -21.70 -4.11
C THR A 18 0.32 -20.20 -4.25
N SER A 19 0.28 -19.45 -3.15
CA SER A 19 0.17 -17.98 -3.16
C SER A 19 1.34 -17.34 -3.94
N LEU A 20 2.55 -17.84 -3.73
CA LEU A 20 3.73 -17.35 -4.42
C LEU A 20 3.73 -17.74 -5.91
N ALA A 21 3.35 -18.98 -6.25
CA ALA A 21 3.23 -19.43 -7.63
C ALA A 21 2.20 -18.60 -8.42
N ILE A 22 1.04 -18.31 -7.80
CA ILE A 22 0.01 -17.46 -8.41
C ILE A 22 0.53 -16.03 -8.59
N SER A 23 1.21 -15.47 -7.59
CA SER A 23 1.85 -14.16 -7.70
C SER A 23 2.82 -14.09 -8.88
N PHE A 24 3.69 -15.10 -9.05
CA PHE A 24 4.62 -15.16 -10.19
C PHE A 24 3.90 -15.31 -11.54
N ALA A 25 2.84 -16.12 -11.60
CA ALA A 25 2.04 -16.29 -12.81
C ALA A 25 1.37 -14.96 -13.22
N ILE A 26 0.77 -14.26 -12.27
CA ILE A 26 0.16 -12.93 -12.50
C ILE A 26 1.23 -11.95 -12.98
N CYS A 27 2.37 -11.85 -12.29
CA CYS A 27 3.46 -10.98 -12.70
C CYS A 27 3.95 -11.27 -14.13
N LYS A 28 4.11 -12.55 -14.51
CA LYS A 28 4.51 -12.93 -15.87
C LYS A 28 3.48 -12.50 -16.91
N VAL A 29 2.20 -12.80 -16.67
CA VAL A 29 1.12 -12.46 -17.60
C VAL A 29 1.01 -10.94 -17.74
N SER A 30 0.94 -10.21 -16.62
CA SER A 30 0.85 -8.76 -16.60
C SER A 30 2.05 -8.06 -17.25
N THR A 31 3.28 -8.55 -17.03
CA THR A 31 4.46 -8.00 -17.72
C THR A 31 4.48 -8.30 -19.20
N SER A 32 3.94 -9.45 -19.65
CA SER A 32 3.75 -9.74 -21.08
C SER A 32 2.74 -8.78 -21.71
N ILE A 33 1.63 -8.51 -21.02
CA ILE A 33 0.61 -7.54 -21.44
C ILE A 33 1.24 -6.13 -21.52
N ALA A 34 1.97 -5.71 -20.49
CA ALA A 34 2.65 -4.41 -20.45
C ALA A 34 3.63 -4.22 -21.61
N LYS A 35 4.41 -5.26 -21.93
CA LYS A 35 5.31 -5.26 -23.10
C LYS A 35 4.54 -5.15 -24.41
N SER A 36 3.43 -5.89 -24.55
CA SER A 36 2.58 -5.83 -25.75
C SER A 36 1.98 -4.43 -25.96
N LEU A 37 1.60 -3.74 -24.88
CA LEU A 37 1.05 -2.39 -24.91
C LEU A 37 2.12 -1.29 -25.07
N ARG A 38 3.42 -1.64 -25.01
CA ARG A 38 4.57 -0.72 -25.15
C ARG A 38 4.56 0.50 -24.21
N ILE A 39 3.92 0.38 -23.04
CA ILE A 39 3.88 1.47 -22.06
C ILE A 39 5.18 1.47 -21.24
N ARG A 40 6.02 2.49 -21.44
CA ARG A 40 7.28 2.65 -20.69
C ARG A 40 6.97 2.87 -19.21
N GLY A 41 7.52 2.01 -18.34
CA GLY A 41 7.24 2.05 -16.90
C GLY A 41 5.87 1.49 -16.46
N GLY A 42 5.05 1.00 -17.39
CA GLY A 42 3.69 0.53 -17.11
C GLY A 42 3.56 -0.83 -16.42
N ASN A 43 4.67 -1.52 -16.12
CA ASN A 43 4.66 -2.87 -15.56
C ASN A 43 3.91 -2.94 -14.21
N LEU A 44 4.28 -2.09 -13.25
CA LEU A 44 3.67 -2.11 -11.92
C LEU A 44 2.17 -1.75 -11.93
N PRO A 45 1.73 -0.67 -12.60
CA PRO A 45 0.30 -0.35 -12.68
C PRO A 45 -0.52 -1.44 -13.36
N ILE A 46 -0.01 -2.05 -14.44
CA ILE A 46 -0.72 -3.14 -15.13
C ILE A 46 -0.84 -4.36 -14.23
N ILE A 47 0.23 -4.71 -13.48
CA ILE A 47 0.15 -5.76 -12.46
C ILE A 47 -0.93 -5.44 -11.43
N THR A 48 -0.93 -4.22 -10.88
CA THR A 48 -1.94 -3.77 -9.91
C THR A 48 -3.36 -3.86 -10.48
N ALA A 49 -3.59 -3.37 -11.70
CA ALA A 49 -4.90 -3.44 -12.35
C ALA A 49 -5.39 -4.88 -12.51
N VAL A 50 -4.52 -5.77 -13.00
CA VAL A 50 -4.86 -7.19 -13.17
C VAL A 50 -5.17 -7.84 -11.81
N VAL A 51 -4.37 -7.57 -10.77
CA VAL A 51 -4.61 -8.11 -9.43
C VAL A 51 -5.95 -7.62 -8.88
N VAL A 52 -6.26 -6.31 -9.00
CA VAL A 52 -7.54 -5.75 -8.53
C VAL A 52 -8.72 -6.39 -9.27
N VAL A 53 -8.64 -6.55 -10.59
CA VAL A 53 -9.69 -7.21 -11.39
C VAL A 53 -9.87 -8.66 -10.95
N LEU A 54 -8.79 -9.43 -10.82
CA LEU A 54 -8.85 -10.83 -10.39
C LEU A 54 -9.39 -10.99 -8.96
N ALA A 55 -8.93 -10.16 -8.02
CA ALA A 55 -9.40 -10.16 -6.65
C ALA A 55 -10.89 -9.77 -6.54
N THR A 56 -11.37 -8.91 -7.44
CA THR A 56 -12.79 -8.51 -7.50
C THR A 56 -13.67 -9.61 -8.10
N LEU A 57 -13.19 -10.31 -9.14
CA LEU A 57 -13.95 -11.38 -9.80
C LEU A 57 -13.94 -12.71 -9.02
N PHE A 58 -12.88 -12.98 -8.26
CA PHE A 58 -12.68 -14.26 -7.55
C PHE A 58 -12.40 -14.06 -6.04
N PRO A 59 -13.26 -13.34 -5.29
CA PRO A 59 -12.94 -12.92 -3.93
C PRO A 59 -12.79 -14.09 -2.94
N VAL A 60 -13.53 -15.19 -3.13
CA VAL A 60 -13.48 -16.37 -2.24
C VAL A 60 -12.16 -17.12 -2.37
N GLN A 61 -11.61 -17.18 -3.58
CA GLN A 61 -10.34 -17.84 -3.87
C GLN A 61 -9.18 -17.00 -3.30
N PHE A 62 -9.22 -15.67 -3.49
CA PHE A 62 -8.21 -14.78 -2.95
C PHE A 62 -8.28 -14.66 -1.42
N SER A 63 -9.45 -14.73 -0.80
CA SER A 63 -9.57 -14.69 0.67
C SER A 63 -8.92 -15.90 1.35
N GLY A 64 -9.00 -17.09 0.75
CA GLY A 64 -8.31 -18.29 1.25
C GLY A 64 -6.78 -18.22 1.13
N LEU A 65 -6.25 -17.41 0.21
CA LEU A 65 -4.81 -17.21 0.00
C LEU A 65 -4.25 -16.00 0.78
N ALA A 66 -5.11 -15.07 1.18
CA ALA A 66 -4.70 -13.81 1.80
C ALA A 66 -3.83 -13.98 3.04
N PRO A 67 -4.13 -14.88 4.01
CA PRO A 67 -3.31 -15.03 5.20
C PRO A 67 -1.86 -15.42 4.88
N ALA A 68 -1.67 -16.47 4.08
CA ALA A 68 -0.33 -16.92 3.68
C ALA A 68 0.41 -15.88 2.81
N GLY A 69 -0.33 -15.18 1.95
CA GLY A 69 0.19 -14.10 1.12
C GLY A 69 0.67 -12.90 1.93
N GLU A 70 -0.07 -12.51 2.97
CA GLU A 70 0.27 -11.38 3.83
C GLU A 70 1.59 -11.61 4.58
N TYR A 71 1.78 -12.79 5.18
CA TYR A 71 3.05 -13.12 5.83
C TYR A 71 4.24 -13.08 4.86
N MET A 72 4.06 -13.62 3.65
CA MET A 72 5.13 -13.61 2.64
C MET A 72 5.41 -12.20 2.13
N ALA A 73 4.37 -11.39 1.93
CA ALA A 73 4.49 -9.99 1.54
C ALA A 73 5.29 -9.20 2.59
N LEU A 74 5.00 -9.39 3.89
CA LEU A 74 5.76 -8.74 4.97
C LEU A 74 7.23 -9.15 4.94
N ILE A 75 7.56 -10.44 4.82
CA ILE A 75 8.95 -10.91 4.77
C ILE A 75 9.69 -10.33 3.56
N LEU A 76 9.07 -10.35 2.38
CA LEU A 76 9.66 -9.81 1.16
C LEU A 76 9.83 -8.28 1.22
N MET A 77 8.86 -7.58 1.81
CA MET A 77 8.93 -6.14 2.02
C MET A 77 10.09 -5.75 2.94
N GLN A 78 10.32 -6.51 4.02
CA GLN A 78 11.48 -6.30 4.90
C GLN A 78 12.80 -6.53 4.15
N LYS A 79 12.90 -7.60 3.34
CA LYS A 79 14.09 -7.83 2.50
C LYS A 79 14.30 -6.69 1.50
N PHE A 80 13.23 -6.21 0.86
CA PHE A 80 13.30 -5.09 -0.06
C PHE A 80 13.84 -3.84 0.63
N PHE A 81 13.30 -3.46 1.80
CA PHE A 81 13.78 -2.30 2.54
C PHE A 81 15.22 -2.44 3.03
N ALA A 82 15.62 -3.65 3.47
CA ALA A 82 17.00 -3.90 3.84
C ALA A 82 17.96 -3.68 2.66
N VAL A 83 17.62 -4.19 1.47
CA VAL A 83 18.44 -4.02 0.27
C VAL A 83 18.47 -2.54 -0.17
N VAL A 84 17.33 -1.87 -0.20
CA VAL A 84 17.26 -0.42 -0.53
C VAL A 84 18.10 0.40 0.46
N GLY A 85 18.02 0.07 1.75
CA GLY A 85 18.80 0.74 2.80
C GLY A 85 20.31 0.56 2.62
N VAL A 86 20.77 -0.66 2.34
CA VAL A 86 22.20 -0.96 2.12
C VAL A 86 22.74 -0.27 0.86
N ASN A 87 21.93 -0.11 -0.18
CA ASN A 87 22.33 0.62 -1.39
C ASN A 87 22.34 2.15 -1.20
N GLY A 88 21.84 2.66 -0.07
CA GLY A 88 21.81 4.08 0.23
C GLY A 88 23.18 4.65 0.61
N SER A 89 23.58 5.76 -0.01
CA SER A 89 24.78 6.51 0.40
C SER A 89 24.47 7.48 1.53
N ILE A 90 25.10 7.27 2.69
CA ILE A 90 24.97 8.15 3.87
C ILE A 90 25.34 9.60 3.52
N TRP A 91 26.40 9.78 2.74
CA TRP A 91 26.84 11.10 2.32
C TRP A 91 25.80 11.80 1.44
N ASN A 92 25.20 11.07 0.49
CA ASN A 92 24.16 11.63 -0.36
C ASN A 92 22.89 11.97 0.43
N ILE A 93 22.54 11.14 1.41
CA ILE A 93 21.42 11.39 2.33
C ILE A 93 21.66 12.69 3.10
N ILE A 94 22.82 12.88 3.71
CA ILE A 94 23.10 14.09 4.50
C ILE A 94 23.02 15.37 3.64
N ASN A 95 23.48 15.31 2.38
CA ASN A 95 23.47 16.48 1.50
C ASN A 95 22.12 16.74 0.82
N THR A 96 21.33 15.70 0.53
CA THR A 96 20.09 15.82 -0.26
C THR A 96 18.83 15.77 0.62
N ALA A 97 18.83 14.92 1.66
CA ALA A 97 17.65 14.70 2.49
C ALA A 97 17.13 15.96 3.18
N PRO A 98 17.96 16.91 3.70
CA PRO A 98 17.44 18.12 4.33
C PRO A 98 16.58 18.97 3.39
N GLY A 99 16.99 19.08 2.12
CA GLY A 99 16.22 19.81 1.10
C GLY A 99 14.89 19.13 0.80
N VAL A 100 14.91 17.82 0.56
CA VAL A 100 13.69 17.03 0.30
C VAL A 100 12.76 17.01 1.51
N PHE A 101 13.32 16.91 2.72
CA PHE A 101 12.56 16.94 3.97
C PHE A 101 11.89 18.29 4.17
N THR A 102 12.59 19.40 3.94
CA THR A 102 12.02 20.75 4.04
C THR A 102 10.91 20.95 3.02
N PHE A 103 11.13 20.52 1.78
CA PHE A 103 10.11 20.57 0.73
C PHE A 103 8.86 19.75 1.11
N ALA A 104 9.05 18.52 1.58
CA ALA A 104 7.96 17.67 2.04
C ALA A 104 7.22 18.29 3.24
N LEU A 105 7.95 18.86 4.20
CA LEU A 105 7.36 19.52 5.37
C LEU A 105 6.46 20.69 4.94
N ILE A 106 6.95 21.57 4.06
CA ILE A 106 6.15 22.67 3.51
C ILE A 106 4.91 22.12 2.79
N GLN A 107 5.06 21.11 1.95
CA GLN A 107 3.96 20.51 1.20
C GLN A 107 2.89 19.93 2.13
N VAL A 108 3.28 19.19 3.16
CA VAL A 108 2.38 18.58 4.14
C VAL A 108 1.69 19.66 4.99
N THR A 109 2.43 20.67 5.45
CA THR A 109 1.86 21.79 6.23
C THR A 109 0.84 22.56 5.41
N VAL A 110 1.17 22.94 4.18
CA VAL A 110 0.24 23.67 3.30
C VAL A 110 -0.98 22.80 2.99
N HIS A 111 -0.79 21.52 2.64
CA HIS A 111 -1.89 20.58 2.40
C HIS A 111 -2.83 20.51 3.61
N LEU A 112 -2.29 20.32 4.81
CA LEU A 112 -3.08 20.20 6.03
C LEU A 112 -3.80 21.51 6.36
N ALA A 113 -3.12 22.65 6.23
CA ALA A 113 -3.70 23.97 6.49
C ALA A 113 -4.87 24.28 5.54
N VAL A 114 -4.70 23.99 4.24
CA VAL A 114 -5.75 24.19 3.23
C VAL A 114 -6.92 23.23 3.48
N MET A 115 -6.66 21.94 3.71
CA MET A 115 -7.70 20.94 3.96
C MET A 115 -8.51 21.25 5.22
N LEU A 116 -7.86 21.62 6.33
CA LEU A 116 -8.55 21.98 7.56
C LEU A 116 -9.26 23.33 7.44
N GLY A 117 -8.62 24.33 6.81
CA GLY A 117 -9.20 25.67 6.65
C GLY A 117 -10.47 25.65 5.81
N ILE A 118 -10.39 25.09 4.60
CA ILE A 118 -11.53 24.97 3.69
C ILE A 118 -12.56 23.98 4.25
N GLY A 119 -12.11 22.82 4.74
CA GLY A 119 -13.01 21.79 5.27
C GLY A 119 -13.83 22.27 6.45
N LYS A 120 -13.22 23.04 7.36
CA LYS A 120 -13.91 23.66 8.49
C LYS A 120 -14.89 24.75 8.05
N LEU A 121 -14.54 25.55 7.04
CA LEU A 121 -15.44 26.54 6.45
C LEU A 121 -16.69 25.90 5.81
N LEU A 122 -16.52 24.71 5.21
CA LEU A 122 -17.60 23.91 4.63
C LEU A 122 -18.39 23.09 5.67
N GLY A 123 -18.01 23.15 6.96
CA GLY A 123 -18.70 22.43 8.04
C GLY A 123 -18.40 20.93 8.11
N PHE A 124 -17.30 20.46 7.51
CA PHE A 124 -16.90 19.05 7.62
C PHE A 124 -16.34 18.70 8.99
N ASP A 125 -16.55 17.45 9.40
CA ASP A 125 -16.05 16.91 10.65
C ASP A 125 -14.50 16.85 10.64
N GLN A 126 -13.88 17.42 11.67
CA GLN A 126 -12.42 17.50 11.80
C GLN A 126 -11.75 16.12 11.86
N LYS A 127 -12.41 15.13 12.48
CA LYS A 127 -11.97 13.73 12.53
C LYS A 127 -11.80 13.16 11.13
N LEU A 128 -12.81 13.41 10.29
CA LEU A 128 -12.84 12.91 8.92
C LEU A 128 -11.81 13.63 8.05
N LEU A 129 -11.65 14.95 8.23
CA LEU A 129 -10.63 15.73 7.53
C LEU A 129 -9.20 15.27 7.86
N LEU A 130 -8.90 15.06 9.14
CA LEU A 130 -7.58 14.58 9.58
C LEU A 130 -7.30 13.18 9.04
N LEU A 131 -8.28 12.28 9.13
CA LEU A 131 -8.11 10.92 8.62
C LEU A 131 -7.95 10.90 7.09
N ALA A 132 -8.73 11.70 6.36
CA ALA A 132 -8.63 11.80 4.90
C ALA A 132 -7.27 12.39 4.47
N SER A 133 -6.79 13.41 5.18
CA SER A 133 -5.46 13.99 4.93
C SER A 133 -4.35 12.96 5.17
N ASN A 134 -4.43 12.22 6.28
CA ASN A 134 -3.45 11.16 6.57
C ASN A 134 -3.52 10.00 5.56
N ALA A 135 -4.72 9.58 5.15
CA ALA A 135 -4.88 8.56 4.13
C ALA A 135 -4.31 8.99 2.76
N ASN A 136 -4.37 10.29 2.44
CA ASN A 136 -3.80 10.83 1.20
C ASN A 136 -2.27 10.94 1.25
N ILE A 137 -1.70 11.48 2.34
CA ILE A 137 -0.25 11.71 2.44
C ILE A 137 0.48 10.46 2.93
N GLY A 138 0.05 9.91 4.06
CA GLY A 138 0.69 8.79 4.73
C GLY A 138 0.22 7.43 4.24
N GLY A 139 -0.89 7.35 3.50
CA GLY A 139 -1.43 6.12 2.95
C GLY A 139 -2.26 5.27 3.92
N PRO A 140 -2.68 4.06 3.49
CA PRO A 140 -3.65 3.25 4.22
C PRO A 140 -3.14 2.73 5.58
N THR A 141 -1.85 2.46 5.71
CA THR A 141 -1.25 1.92 6.94
C THR A 141 -1.18 2.97 8.04
N THR A 142 -0.77 4.20 7.72
CA THR A 142 -0.71 5.30 8.69
C THR A 142 -2.10 5.81 9.07
N ALA A 143 -3.05 5.83 8.13
CA ALA A 143 -4.45 6.14 8.40
C ALA A 143 -5.09 5.13 9.36
N CYS A 144 -4.84 3.82 9.15
CA CYS A 144 -5.24 2.77 10.08
C CYS A 144 -4.62 2.99 11.47
N GLY A 145 -3.33 3.30 11.54
CA GLY A 145 -2.63 3.58 12.79
C GLY A 145 -3.23 4.75 13.56
N MET A 146 -3.48 5.88 12.89
CA MET A 146 -4.13 7.07 13.47
C MET A 146 -5.54 6.74 13.97
N ALA A 147 -6.37 6.12 13.13
CA ALA A 147 -7.73 5.78 13.51
C ALA A 147 -7.77 4.81 14.71
N THR A 148 -6.79 3.90 14.82
CA THR A 148 -6.67 2.99 15.96
C THR A 148 -6.23 3.73 17.22
N ALA A 149 -5.20 4.58 17.11
CA ALA A 149 -4.67 5.36 18.24
C ALA A 149 -5.70 6.32 18.83
N GLU A 150 -6.54 6.92 18.00
CA GLU A 150 -7.57 7.88 18.41
C GLU A 150 -8.92 7.22 18.77
N GLY A 151 -9.02 5.89 18.73
CA GLY A 151 -10.27 5.16 19.06
C GLY A 151 -11.37 5.29 18.01
N TRP A 152 -11.02 5.59 16.77
CA TRP A 152 -11.92 5.84 15.63
C TRP A 152 -12.25 4.56 14.86
N SER A 153 -12.65 3.50 15.56
CA SER A 153 -12.83 2.15 15.01
C SER A 153 -13.71 2.09 13.75
N SER A 154 -14.80 2.87 13.71
CA SER A 154 -15.72 2.93 12.56
C SER A 154 -15.11 3.56 11.30
N LEU A 155 -13.97 4.25 11.42
CA LEU A 155 -13.27 4.84 10.28
C LEU A 155 -12.02 4.07 9.84
N ILE A 156 -11.56 3.05 10.57
CA ILE A 156 -10.35 2.29 10.22
C ILE A 156 -10.45 1.74 8.79
N VAL A 157 -11.49 0.97 8.52
CA VAL A 157 -11.71 0.36 7.19
C VAL A 157 -11.91 1.43 6.13
N ARG A 158 -12.62 2.52 6.45
CA ARG A 158 -12.88 3.62 5.52
C ARG A 158 -11.58 4.34 5.12
N GLY A 159 -10.69 4.60 6.09
CA GLY A 159 -9.40 5.23 5.86
C GLY A 159 -8.46 4.35 5.03
N ILE A 160 -8.43 3.05 5.32
CA ILE A 160 -7.65 2.08 4.52
C ILE A 160 -8.13 2.07 3.07
N LEU A 161 -9.45 1.92 2.85
CA LEU A 161 -10.01 1.87 1.49
C LEU A 161 -9.79 3.17 0.73
N ALA A 162 -9.97 4.33 1.38
CA ALA A 162 -9.72 5.63 0.77
C ALA A 162 -8.24 5.79 0.36
N GLY A 163 -7.30 5.37 1.23
CA GLY A 163 -5.87 5.39 0.94
C GLY A 163 -5.49 4.47 -0.23
N ILE A 164 -5.98 3.23 -0.24
CA ILE A 164 -5.74 2.26 -1.33
C ILE A 164 -6.31 2.76 -2.66
N PHE A 165 -7.52 3.33 -2.63
CA PHE A 165 -8.15 3.90 -3.81
C PHE A 165 -7.37 5.09 -4.36
N GLY A 166 -6.97 6.02 -3.48
CA GLY A 166 -6.18 7.19 -3.84
C GLY A 166 -4.84 6.82 -4.48
N ILE A 167 -4.07 5.92 -3.85
CA ILE A 167 -2.77 5.49 -4.40
C ILE A 167 -2.92 4.72 -5.71
N SER A 168 -4.01 3.95 -5.88
CA SER A 168 -4.29 3.26 -7.13
C SER A 168 -4.44 4.26 -8.27
N ILE A 169 -5.25 5.32 -8.10
CA ILE A 169 -5.45 6.35 -9.13
C ILE A 169 -4.17 7.18 -9.35
N ALA A 170 -3.55 7.66 -8.27
CA ALA A 170 -2.36 8.51 -8.34
C ALA A 170 -1.22 7.81 -9.08
N THR A 171 -1.09 6.49 -8.96
CA THR A 171 -0.07 5.71 -9.67
C THR A 171 -0.23 5.79 -11.20
N PHE A 172 -1.46 5.66 -11.72
CA PHE A 172 -1.70 5.76 -13.17
C PHE A 172 -1.52 7.19 -13.67
N LEU A 173 -2.05 8.18 -12.93
CA LEU A 173 -1.88 9.59 -13.29
C LEU A 173 -0.42 10.03 -13.26
N GLY A 174 0.35 9.58 -12.26
CA GLY A 174 1.77 9.91 -12.14
C GLY A 174 2.59 9.42 -13.33
N ILE A 175 2.28 8.25 -13.88
CA ILE A 175 2.93 7.77 -15.11
C ILE A 175 2.44 8.55 -16.33
N GLY A 176 1.15 8.88 -16.40
CA GLY A 176 0.61 9.68 -17.50
C GLY A 176 1.23 11.08 -17.60
N PHE A 177 1.51 11.72 -16.47
CA PHE A 177 2.17 13.03 -16.43
C PHE A 177 3.71 12.95 -16.43
N GLY A 178 4.28 11.80 -16.08
CA GLY A 178 5.73 11.60 -15.98
C GLY A 178 6.42 11.09 -17.24
N ILE A 179 5.65 10.73 -18.27
CA ILE A 179 6.12 10.44 -19.64
C ILE A 179 6.00 11.71 -20.47
#